data_AF-A0A1M5RSQ0-F1
#
_entry.id   AF-A0A1M5RSQ0-F1
#
_cell.length_a   1.000
_cell.length_b   1.000
_cell.length_c   1.000
_cell.angle_alpha   90.00
_cell.angle_beta   90.00
_cell.angle_gamma   90.00
#
_symmetry.space_group_name_H-M   'P 1'
#
loop_
_entity.id
_entity.type
_entity.pdbx_description
1 polymer ?
#
loop_
_entity_poly.entity_id
_entity_poly.type
_entity_poly.pdbx_seq_one_letter_code
_entity_poly.pdbx_strand_id
1 'polypeptide(L)' 'MADQPRRPRTLNDARTEAEAAFKRTTTKVPEAPTKPAALPGVKQLISLRIDQDVLEHFQEGGPGWQDRINDALRKAAGK' A
#
# COMPACT_ATOMS: atom_id res chain seq x y z
N MET A 1 50.46 -8.81 -7.58
CA MET A 1 50.27 -8.05 -8.84
C MET A 1 50.53 -9.04 -9.98
N ALA A 2 49.65 -9.35 -10.92
CA ALA A 2 48.35 -8.80 -11.28
C ALA A 2 47.49 -9.92 -11.90
N ASP A 3 46.23 -10.02 -11.44
CA ASP A 3 45.19 -10.85 -12.06
C ASP A 3 44.75 -10.13 -13.35
N GLN A 4 45.08 -10.69 -14.52
CA GLN A 4 44.70 -10.10 -15.80
C GLN A 4 43.26 -10.50 -16.14
N PRO A 5 42.33 -9.55 -16.34
CA PRO A 5 40.94 -9.85 -16.61
C PRO A 5 40.78 -10.50 -18.00
N ARG A 6 40.15 -11.67 -18.02
CA ARG A 6 39.90 -12.43 -19.26
C ARG A 6 38.92 -11.67 -20.15
N ARG A 7 39.35 -11.37 -21.38
CA ARG A 7 38.54 -10.73 -22.42
C ARG A 7 37.33 -11.63 -22.79
N PRO A 8 36.11 -11.07 -22.91
CA PRO A 8 34.91 -11.84 -23.27
C PRO A 8 35.02 -12.33 -24.72
N ARG A 9 34.80 -13.62 -24.95
CA ARG A 9 35.07 -14.26 -26.25
C ARG A 9 33.88 -14.32 -27.21
N THR A 10 32.66 -13.92 -26.84
CA THR A 10 31.54 -13.78 -27.80
C THR A 10 30.52 -12.72 -27.36
N LEU A 11 29.80 -12.13 -28.33
CA LEU A 11 28.69 -11.20 -28.13
C LEU A 11 27.54 -11.78 -27.28
N ASN A 12 27.41 -13.12 -27.23
CA ASN A 12 26.33 -13.79 -26.51
C ASN A 12 26.50 -13.70 -24.98
N ASP A 13 27.73 -13.73 -24.47
CA ASP A 13 28.01 -13.66 -23.04
C ASP A 13 27.62 -12.30 -22.43
N ALA A 14 27.87 -11.21 -23.16
CA ALA A 14 27.52 -9.86 -22.73
C ALA A 14 26.01 -9.63 -22.60
N ARG A 15 25.20 -10.30 -23.44
CA ARG A 15 23.73 -10.22 -23.37
C ARG A 15 23.20 -11.00 -22.17
N THR A 16 23.78 -12.15 -21.87
CA THR A 16 23.41 -12.98 -20.72
C THR A 16 23.76 -12.31 -19.39
N GLU A 17 24.92 -11.64 -19.30
CA GLU A 17 25.29 -10.86 -18.11
C GLU A 17 24.37 -9.64 -17.92
N ALA A 18 23.98 -8.96 -19.01
CA ALA A 18 23.05 -7.83 -18.96
C ALA A 18 21.62 -8.24 -18.54
N GLU A 19 21.11 -9.38 -19.03
CA GLU A 19 19.82 -9.93 -18.59
C GLU A 19 19.84 -10.42 -17.14
N ALA A 20 20.96 -10.98 -16.68
CA ALA A 20 21.13 -11.39 -15.29
C ALA A 20 21.15 -10.18 -14.33
N ALA A 21 21.78 -9.08 -14.72
CA ALA A 21 21.77 -7.83 -13.96
C ALA A 21 20.37 -7.20 -13.91
N PHE A 22 19.63 -7.21 -15.03
CA PHE A 22 18.28 -6.65 -15.09
C PHE A 22 17.27 -7.45 -14.24
N LYS A 23 17.36 -8.79 -14.24
CA LYS A 23 16.50 -9.65 -13.40
C LYS A 23 16.77 -9.51 -11.91
N ARG A 24 18.02 -9.23 -11.50
CA ARG A 24 18.35 -8.97 -10.09
C ARG A 24 17.84 -7.62 -9.60
N THR A 25 17.86 -6.59 -10.45
CA THR A 25 17.31 -5.27 -10.14
C THR A 25 15.78 -5.25 -10.09
N THR A 26 15.09 -6.08 -10.89
CA THR A 26 13.61 -6.10 -10.95
C THR A 26 12.94 -7.08 -9.97
N THR A 27 13.71 -7.79 -9.16
CA THR A 27 13.13 -8.62 -8.08
C THR A 27 12.99 -7.77 -6.83
N LYS A 28 11.97 -6.91 -6.79
CA LYS A 28 11.47 -6.37 -5.53
C LYS A 28 10.91 -7.56 -4.75
N VAL A 29 11.67 -8.02 -3.76
CA VAL A 29 11.19 -8.92 -2.71
C VAL A 29 9.84 -8.38 -2.27
N PRO A 30 8.72 -9.13 -2.39
CA PRO A 30 7.47 -8.72 -1.79
C PRO A 30 7.71 -8.76 -0.29
N GLU A 31 8.07 -7.60 0.25
CA GLU A 31 8.05 -7.34 1.68
C GLU A 31 6.62 -7.66 2.10
N ALA A 32 6.49 -8.77 2.83
CA ALA A 32 5.22 -9.21 3.38
C ALA A 32 4.55 -7.98 4.00
N PRO A 33 3.27 -7.68 3.68
CA PRO A 33 2.66 -6.46 4.17
C PRO A 33 2.78 -6.47 5.68
N THR A 34 3.62 -5.57 6.21
CA THR A 34 3.68 -5.27 7.62
C THR A 34 2.23 -5.04 8.00
N LYS A 35 1.68 -5.93 8.83
CA LYS A 35 0.35 -5.73 9.42
C LYS A 35 0.39 -4.32 9.98
N PRO A 36 -0.38 -3.36 9.42
CA PRO A 36 -0.27 -2.00 9.88
C PRO A 36 -0.52 -2.04 11.38
N ALA A 37 0.49 -1.62 12.14
CA ALA A 37 0.40 -1.54 13.58
C ALA A 37 -0.91 -0.81 13.87
N ALA A 38 -1.75 -1.41 14.72
CA ALA A 38 -3.03 -0.84 15.11
C ALA A 38 -2.74 0.41 15.96
N LEU A 39 -2.41 1.51 15.28
CA LEU A 39 -2.28 2.81 15.90
C LEU A 39 -3.69 3.16 16.43
N PRO A 40 -3.83 3.50 17.72
CA PRO A 40 -5.13 3.91 18.25
C PRO A 40 -5.56 5.19 17.51
N GLY A 41 -6.56 5.06 16.63
CA GLY A 41 -7.03 6.16 15.77
C GLY A 41 -7.06 5.85 14.26
N VAL A 42 -6.63 4.66 13.82
CA VAL A 42 -6.75 4.28 12.40
C VAL A 42 -8.22 4.09 12.04
N LYS A 43 -8.74 4.99 11.19
CA LYS A 43 -10.03 4.82 10.52
C LYS A 43 -9.85 3.80 9.40
N GLN A 44 -10.58 2.69 9.47
CA GLN A 44 -10.57 1.69 8.39
C GLN A 44 -11.67 2.02 7.40
N LEU A 45 -11.32 2.04 6.11
CA LEU A 45 -12.30 2.14 5.04
C LEU A 45 -12.96 0.78 4.88
N ILE A 46 -14.25 0.71 5.20
CA ILE A 46 -15.06 -0.50 5.07
C ILE A 46 -16.26 -0.23 4.15
N SER A 47 -16.75 -1.28 3.50
CA SER A 47 -18.00 -1.24 2.75
C SER A 47 -19.15 -1.54 3.71
N LEU A 48 -19.81 -0.48 4.18
CA LEU A 48 -21.00 -0.53 5.04
C LEU A 48 -22.19 0.04 4.27
N ARG A 49 -23.36 -0.60 4.40
CA ARG A 49 -24.62 -0.04 3.87
C ARG A 49 -25.24 0.86 4.92
N ILE A 50 -25.59 2.07 4.52
CA ILE A 50 -26.28 3.08 5.32
C ILE A 50 -27.51 3.53 4.53
N ASP A 51 -28.62 3.75 5.22
CA ASP A 51 -29.83 4.29 4.61
C ASP A 51 -29.58 5.68 4.00
N GLN A 52 -30.27 5.96 2.89
CA GLN A 52 -30.08 7.19 2.12
C GLN A 52 -30.45 8.44 2.93
N ASP A 53 -31.56 8.41 3.67
CA ASP A 53 -32.02 9.50 4.55
C ASP A 53 -30.97 9.86 5.62
N VAL A 54 -30.37 8.84 6.22
CA VAL A 54 -29.31 9.01 7.22
C VAL A 54 -28.08 9.65 6.57
N LEU A 55 -27.70 9.19 5.39
CA LEU A 55 -26.56 9.75 4.64
C LEU A 55 -26.79 11.23 4.31
N GLU A 56 -27.98 11.58 3.80
CA GLU A 56 -28.37 12.95 3.48
C GLU A 56 -28.31 13.84 4.72
N HIS A 57 -28.92 13.42 5.83
CA HIS A 57 -28.89 14.17 7.09
C HIS A 57 -27.46 14.54 7.54
N PHE A 58 -26.51 13.61 7.42
CA PHE A 58 -25.12 13.91 7.76
C PHE A 58 -24.46 14.81 6.71
N GLN A 59 -24.71 14.58 5.42
CA GLN A 59 -24.14 15.38 4.32
C GLN A 59 -24.62 16.84 4.32
N GLU A 60 -25.87 17.12 4.69
CA GLU A 60 -26.45 18.47 4.75
C GLU A 60 -25.64 19.43 5.63
N GLY A 61 -25.05 18.93 6.72
CA GLY A 61 -24.19 19.76 7.57
C GLY A 61 -22.80 20.07 7.00
N GLY A 62 -22.53 19.68 5.75
CA GLY A 62 -21.32 20.05 5.01
C GLY A 62 -20.08 19.19 5.30
N PRO A 63 -18.88 19.71 4.98
CA PRO A 63 -17.61 18.98 5.11
C PRO A 63 -17.43 18.33 6.49
N GLY A 64 -16.84 17.13 6.53
CA GLY A 64 -16.66 16.38 7.78
C GLY A 64 -17.89 15.59 8.23
N TRP A 65 -18.89 15.41 7.37
CA TRP A 65 -20.05 14.54 7.67
C TRP A 65 -19.65 13.11 8.07
N GLN A 66 -18.54 12.58 7.51
CA GLN A 66 -18.01 11.26 7.90
C GLN A 66 -17.46 11.22 9.33
N ASP A 67 -16.94 12.33 9.85
CA ASP A 67 -16.51 12.40 11.25
C ASP A 67 -17.72 12.46 12.19
N ARG A 68 -18.77 13.18 11.79
CA ARG A 68 -20.02 13.27 12.56
C ARG A 68 -20.76 11.93 12.63
N ILE A 69 -20.85 11.19 11.53
CA ILE A 69 -21.45 9.85 11.57
C ILE A 69 -20.59 8.87 12.38
N ASN A 70 -19.25 8.97 12.33
CA ASN A 70 -18.38 8.17 13.19
C ASN A 70 -18.53 8.50 14.67
N ASP A 71 -18.71 9.77 15.03
CA ASP A 71 -18.99 10.20 16.41
C ASP A 71 -20.33 9.65 16.92
N ALA A 72 -21.37 9.71 16.08
CA ALA A 72 -22.68 9.12 16.38
C ALA A 72 -22.58 7.60 16.59
N LEU A 73 -21.82 6.90 15.75
CA LEU A 73 -21.57 5.46 15.90
C LEU A 73 -20.79 5.13 17.18
N ARG A 74 -19.83 5.96 17.60
CA ARG A 74 -19.12 5.79 18.89
C ARG A 74 -20.05 5.97 20.08
N LYS A 75 -20.85 7.04 20.07
CA LYS A 75 -21.87 7.29 21.10
C LYS A 75 -22.86 6.14 21.24
N ALA A 76 -23.36 5.62 20.11
CA ALA A 76 -24.27 4.49 20.09
C ALA A 76 -23.62 3.18 20.60
N ALA A 77 -22.33 2.99 20.33
CA ALA A 77 -21.55 1.86 20.84
C ALA A 77 -21.13 2.01 22.32
N GLY A 78 -21.43 3.15 22.98
CA GLY A 78 -21.06 3.42 24.35
C GLY A 78 -19.55 3.66 24.56
N LYS A 79 -18.86 4.14 23.52
CA LYS A 79 -17.42 4.41 23.54
C LYS A 79 -17.09 5.90 23.59
#